data_AF-A0A645I2G7-F1
#
_entry.id   AF-A0A645I2G7-F1
#
_cell.length_a   1.000
_cell.length_b   1.000
_cell.length_c   1.000
_cell.angle_alpha   90.00
_cell.angle_beta   90.00
_cell.angle_gamma   90.00
#
_symmetry.space_group_name_H-M   'P 1'
#
loop_
_entity.id
_entity.type
_entity.pdbx_description
1 polymer ?
#
loop_
_entity_poly.entity_id
_entity_poly.type
_entity_poly.pdbx_seq_one_letter_code
_entity_poly.pdbx_strand_id
1 'polypeptide(L)'
;MPDRFQLYKLGNAPISSACYLWTMGSWAAGINMGSLYTAGESPDKKYEVWVSLKFEGPGYHPASKARENRVWLDRAVVVEKD
;
A
#
# COMPACT_ATOMS: atom_id res chain seq x y z
N MET A 1 -12.01 -8.88 13.13
CA MET A 1 -11.87 -10.25 12.58
C MET A 1 -10.45 -10.38 12.06
N PRO A 2 -9.74 -11.47 12.41
CA PRO A 2 -8.40 -11.74 11.91
C PRO A 2 -8.41 -11.96 10.40
N ASP A 3 -7.21 -11.99 9.79
CA ASP A 3 -6.97 -12.55 8.46
C ASP A 3 -7.88 -11.99 7.35
N ARG A 4 -8.14 -10.68 7.38
CA ARG A 4 -8.91 -9.96 6.37
C ARG A 4 -8.15 -8.75 5.83
N PHE A 5 -8.46 -8.39 4.59
CA PHE A 5 -7.97 -7.15 4.00
C PHE A 5 -8.60 -5.93 4.67
N GLN A 6 -7.78 -4.94 4.94
CA GLN A 6 -8.16 -3.65 5.47
C GLN A 6 -7.40 -2.55 4.73
N LEU A 7 -8.05 -1.41 4.52
CA LEU A 7 -7.42 -0.24 3.94
C LEU A 7 -6.66 0.53 5.01
N TYR A 8 -5.39 0.83 4.71
CA TYR A 8 -4.51 1.63 5.54
C TYR A 8 -4.13 2.88 4.75
N LYS A 9 -4.35 4.05 5.36
CA LYS A 9 -3.92 5.33 4.80
C LYS A 9 -2.42 5.48 5.01
N LEU A 10 -1.68 5.74 3.93
CA LEU A 10 -0.24 6.05 4.02
C LEU A 10 0.00 7.56 4.13
N GLY A 11 -0.87 8.36 3.51
CA GLY A 11 -0.79 9.82 3.55
C GLY A 11 -0.86 10.42 2.17
N ASN A 12 -0.39 11.66 2.06
CA ASN A 12 -0.40 12.43 0.82
C ASN A 12 1.03 12.59 0.30
N ALA A 13 1.27 12.25 -0.96
CA ALA A 13 2.59 12.35 -1.58
C ALA A 13 2.49 12.71 -3.07
N PRO A 14 3.49 13.41 -3.64
CA PRO A 14 3.63 13.50 -5.08
C PRO A 14 4.02 12.12 -5.65
N ILE A 15 3.62 11.85 -6.89
CA ILE A 15 4.04 10.65 -7.65
C ILE A 15 4.97 11.10 -8.77
N SER A 16 6.19 10.57 -8.78
CA SER A 16 7.18 10.79 -9.84
C SER A 16 7.31 9.55 -10.74
N SER A 17 7.98 9.70 -11.89
CA SER A 17 8.26 8.60 -12.83
C SER A 17 9.04 7.43 -12.23
N ALA A 18 9.77 7.65 -11.13
CA ALA A 18 10.53 6.63 -10.40
C ALA A 18 9.92 6.30 -9.02
N CYS A 19 8.64 6.62 -8.81
CA CYS A 19 7.97 6.37 -7.54
C CYS A 19 7.68 4.88 -7.34
N TYR A 20 8.03 4.37 -6.16
CA TYR A 20 7.76 3.00 -5.75
C TYR A 20 7.11 2.97 -4.38
N LEU A 21 6.06 2.19 -4.25
CA LEU A 21 5.34 2.01 -2.99
C LEU A 21 5.82 0.74 -2.29
N TRP A 22 6.37 0.88 -1.09
CA TRP A 22 6.79 -0.24 -0.26
C TRP A 22 5.84 -0.44 0.91
N THR A 23 5.42 -1.68 1.13
CA THR A 23 4.38 -2.00 2.14
C THR A 23 4.91 -2.78 3.32
N MET A 24 6.17 -3.21 3.29
CA MET A 24 6.80 -3.98 4.36
C MET A 24 8.29 -3.67 4.44
N GLY A 25 8.87 -3.79 5.65
CA GLY A 25 10.30 -3.56 5.88
C GLY A 25 11.24 -4.52 5.15
N SER A 26 10.74 -5.68 4.71
CA SER A 26 11.51 -6.63 3.88
C SER A 26 11.63 -6.23 2.42
N TRP A 27 10.83 -5.25 1.97
CA TRP A 27 10.71 -4.84 0.56
C TRP A 27 10.26 -5.96 -0.37
N ALA A 28 9.70 -7.06 0.16
CA ALA A 28 9.27 -8.19 -0.65
C ALA A 28 7.98 -7.92 -1.44
N ALA A 29 7.14 -6.98 -0.98
CA ALA A 29 5.99 -6.51 -1.76
C ALA A 29 5.98 -4.99 -1.87
N GLY A 30 5.96 -4.55 -3.12
CA GLY A 30 5.68 -3.18 -3.45
C GLY A 30 5.20 -3.04 -4.88
N ILE A 31 4.77 -1.83 -5.21
CA ILE A 31 4.07 -1.50 -6.46
C ILE A 31 4.85 -0.39 -7.16
N ASN A 32 5.14 -0.58 -8.45
CA ASN A 32 5.69 0.48 -9.28
C ASN A 32 4.59 1.49 -9.58
N MET A 33 4.74 2.71 -9.05
CA MET A 33 3.77 3.80 -9.19
C MET A 33 4.10 4.72 -10.37
N GLY A 34 5.24 4.54 -11.02
CA GLY A 34 5.70 5.38 -12.13
C GLY A 34 4.77 5.36 -13.34
N SER A 35 3.96 4.31 -13.51
CA SER A 35 2.91 4.26 -14.56
C SER A 35 1.78 5.27 -14.35
N LEU A 36 1.61 5.80 -13.14
CA LEU A 36 0.61 6.83 -12.82
C LEU A 36 1.14 8.25 -13.01
N TYR A 37 2.45 8.40 -13.27
CA TYR A 37 3.07 9.71 -13.48
C TYR A 37 2.65 10.30 -14.83
N THR A 38 2.16 11.53 -14.80
CA THR A 38 1.91 12.32 -16.02
C THR A 38 2.95 13.44 -16.12
N ALA A 39 3.67 13.48 -17.24
CA ALA A 39 4.67 14.51 -17.49
C ALA A 39 4.02 15.89 -17.59
N GLY A 40 4.62 16.88 -16.92
CA GLY A 40 4.10 18.26 -16.87
C GLY A 40 3.01 18.50 -15.82
N GLU A 41 2.75 17.54 -14.92
CA GLU A 41 1.87 17.78 -13.77
C GLU A 41 2.37 18.92 -12.87
N SER A 42 1.41 19.60 -12.24
CA SER A 42 1.70 20.66 -11.27
C SER A 42 2.63 20.15 -10.16
N PRO A 43 3.68 20.90 -9.79
CA PRO A 43 4.58 20.52 -8.71
C PRO A 43 3.89 20.42 -7.35
N ASP A 44 2.74 21.07 -7.18
CA ASP A 44 1.94 21.03 -5.96
C ASP A 44 0.94 19.85 -5.93
N LYS A 45 0.80 19.13 -7.05
CA LYS A 45 -0.14 18.01 -7.15
C LYS A 45 0.28 16.89 -6.20
N LYS A 46 -0.66 16.51 -5.32
CA LYS A 46 -0.48 15.42 -4.36
C LYS A 46 -1.59 14.41 -4.50
N TYR A 47 -1.21 13.17 -4.28
CA TYR A 47 -2.13 12.05 -4.26
C TYR A 47 -2.26 11.53 -2.84
N GLU A 48 -3.48 11.24 -2.42
CA GLU A 48 -3.70 10.45 -1.22
C GLU A 48 -3.58 8.97 -1.56
N VAL A 49 -2.69 8.30 -0.83
CA VAL A 49 -2.32 6.91 -1.09
C VAL A 49 -2.85 6.02 0.04
N TRP A 50 -3.53 4.96 -0.36
CA TRP A 50 -4.02 3.90 0.50
C TRP A 50 -3.51 2.55 0.03
N VAL A 51 -3.30 1.63 0.97
CA VAL A 51 -2.95 0.23 0.68
C VAL A 51 -3.93 -0.70 1.35
N SER A 52 -4.32 -1.75 0.65
CA SER A 52 -5.14 -2.81 1.21
C SER A 52 -4.23 -3.97 1.59
N LEU A 53 -4.10 -4.19 2.90
CA LEU A 53 -3.22 -5.20 3.46
C LEU A 53 -4.03 -6.21 4.29
N LYS A 54 -3.59 -7.47 4.26
CA LYS A 54 -4.02 -8.51 5.20
C LYS A 54 -2.80 -9.05 5.93
N PHE A 55 -2.85 -9.01 7.25
CA PHE A 55 -1.89 -9.69 8.13
C PHE A 55 -2.55 -10.98 8.60
N GLU A 56 -1.90 -12.11 8.31
CA GLU A 56 -2.45 -13.45 8.56
C GLU A 56 -1.46 -14.26 9.39
N GLY A 57 -1.96 -14.99 10.39
CA GLY A 57 -1.16 -15.87 11.24
C GLY A 57 -1.05 -15.44 12.70
N PRO A 58 -0.62 -16.35 13.59
CA PRO A 58 -0.62 -16.15 15.04
C PRO A 58 0.30 -15.03 15.51
N GLY A 59 1.32 -14.67 14.72
CA GLY A 59 2.21 -13.54 15.02
C GLY A 59 1.57 -12.16 14.85
N TYR A 60 0.45 -12.06 14.14
CA TYR A 60 -0.27 -10.79 13.92
C TYR A 60 -1.58 -10.71 14.67
N HIS A 61 -2.27 -11.83 14.86
CA HIS A 61 -3.52 -11.86 15.60
C HIS A 61 -3.69 -13.20 16.34
N PRO A 62 -3.94 -13.20 17.66
CA PRO A 62 -3.97 -14.44 18.46
C PRO A 62 -5.11 -15.40 18.07
N ALA A 63 -6.21 -14.86 17.54
CA ALA A 63 -7.34 -15.66 17.04
C ALA A 63 -7.18 -16.13 15.58
N SER A 64 -6.04 -15.89 14.92
CA SER A 64 -5.81 -16.39 13.56
C SER A 64 -5.77 -17.93 13.56
N LYS A 65 -6.37 -18.53 12.53
CA LYS A 65 -6.34 -19.99 12.32
C LYS A 65 -5.30 -20.41 11.29
N ALA A 66 -4.59 -19.46 10.69
CA ALA A 66 -3.57 -19.76 9.70
C ALA A 66 -2.33 -20.39 10.35
N ARG A 67 -1.73 -21.37 9.67
CA ARG A 67 -0.54 -22.07 10.15
C ARG A 67 0.73 -21.21 10.15
N GLU A 68 0.83 -20.28 9.20
CA GLU A 68 2.03 -19.49 8.96
C GLU A 68 1.71 -18.00 8.99
N ASN A 69 2.71 -17.19 9.36
CA ASN A 69 2.64 -15.73 9.32
C ASN A 69 2.86 -15.25 7.88
N ARG A 70 1.93 -14.44 7.36
CA ARG A 70 1.98 -13.86 6.02
C ARG A 70 1.47 -12.42 6.03
N VAL A 71 2.05 -11.63 5.15
CA VAL A 71 1.55 -10.30 4.80
C VAL A 71 1.12 -10.33 3.35
N TRP A 72 -0.11 -9.90 3.10
CA TRP A 72 -0.70 -9.87 1.77
C TRP A 72 -0.97 -8.43 1.36
N LEU A 73 -0.75 -8.13 0.09
CA LEU A 73 -1.09 -6.88 -0.57
C LEU A 73 -1.90 -7.23 -1.82
N ASP A 74 -3.13 -6.72 -1.94
CA ASP A 74 -3.96 -6.93 -3.14
C ASP A 74 -4.00 -5.69 -4.04
N ARG A 75 -4.01 -4.49 -3.46
CA ARG A 75 -4.07 -3.24 -4.22
C ARG A 75 -3.49 -2.03 -3.47
N ALA A 76 -3.10 -1.04 -4.26
CA ALA A 76 -3.00 0.36 -3.82
C ALA A 76 -4.16 1.16 -4.44
N VAL A 77 -4.68 2.13 -3.68
CA VAL A 77 -5.67 3.09 -4.17
C VAL A 77 -5.03 4.46 -4.10
N VAL A 78 -5.05 5.16 -5.24
CA VAL A 78 -4.45 6.48 -5.41
C VAL A 78 -5.58 7.43 -5.76
N VAL A 79 -5.73 8.49 -4.96
CA VAL A 79 -6.78 9.48 -5.13
C VAL A 79 -6.13 10.83 -5.37
N GLU A 80 -6.39 11.42 -6.54
CA GLU A 80 -6.05 12.82 -6.81
C GLU A 80 -6.81 13.72 -5.83
N LYS A 81 -6.11 14.68 -5.22
CA LYS A 81 -6.71 15.69 -4.35
C LYS A 81 -6.74 17.02 -5.08
N ASP A 82 -7.87 17.71 -4.97
CA ASP A 82 -8.07 19.07 -5.45
C ASP A 82 -7.21 20.10 -4.71
#